data_AF-A0A9Q3BA88-F1
#
_entry.id   AF-A0A9Q3BA88-F1
#
_cell.length_a   1.000
_cell.length_b   1.000
_cell.length_c   1.000
_cell.angle_alpha   90.00
_cell.angle_beta   90.00
_cell.angle_gamma   90.00
#
_symmetry.space_group_name_H-M   'P 1'
#
loop_
_entity.id
_entity.type
_entity.pdbx_description
1 polymer ?
#
loop_
_entity_poly.entity_id
_entity_poly.type
_entity_poly.pdbx_seq_one_letter_code
_entity_poly.pdbx_strand_id
1 'polypeptide(L)'
;MTIHLWSKEHLYVLKRPLGSDERIPERIKWNKASYEAVNIITSHICPQVFIEVIKPKNIKNSHLLCSKINKEYASRRAVNRGQVWMDWID
;
A
#
# COMPACT_ATOMS: atom_id res chain seq x y z
N MET A 1 -12.62 -12.08 5.34
CA MET A 1 -11.48 -12.94 5.77
C MET A 1 -10.29 -12.77 4.82
N THR A 2 -9.38 -11.82 5.11
CA THR A 2 -8.26 -11.52 4.21
C THR A 2 -6.96 -11.17 4.97
N ILE A 3 -6.81 -11.69 6.19
CA ILE A 3 -5.60 -11.47 7.01
C ILE A 3 -4.40 -12.28 6.47
N HIS A 4 -4.61 -13.30 5.63
CA HIS A 4 -3.56 -14.24 5.21
C HIS A 4 -2.57 -13.73 4.14
N LEU A 5 -2.86 -12.63 3.44
CA LEU A 5 -1.97 -12.08 2.40
C LEU A 5 -0.93 -11.09 2.97
N TRP A 6 -1.16 -10.53 4.16
CA TRP A 6 -0.31 -9.50 4.75
C TRP A 6 0.57 -10.08 5.86
N SER A 7 1.88 -10.10 5.64
CA SER A 7 2.84 -10.33 6.71
C SER A 7 2.88 -9.11 7.65
N LYS A 8 3.39 -9.30 8.87
CA LYS A 8 3.67 -8.18 9.79
C LYS A 8 4.60 -7.14 9.15
N GLU A 9 5.52 -7.59 8.31
CA GLU A 9 6.47 -6.74 7.59
C GLU A 9 5.76 -5.88 6.54
N HIS A 10 4.76 -6.42 5.82
CA HIS A 10 3.95 -5.64 4.89
C HIS A 10 3.18 -4.54 5.63
N LEU A 11 2.52 -4.87 6.74
CA LEU A 11 1.81 -3.88 7.54
C LEU A 11 2.74 -2.81 8.12
N TYR A 12 3.97 -3.19 8.47
CA TYR A 12 4.99 -2.28 8.96
C TYR A 12 5.40 -1.25 7.90
N VAL A 13 5.73 -1.69 6.68
CA VAL A 13 6.14 -0.78 5.59
C VAL A 13 5.00 0.10 5.09
N LEU A 14 3.74 -0.33 5.23
CA LEU A 14 2.59 0.51 4.92
C LEU A 14 2.38 1.65 5.93
N LYS A 15 2.68 1.42 7.21
CA LYS A 15 2.45 2.39 8.28
C LYS A 15 3.62 3.35 8.49
N ARG A 16 4.84 2.92 8.16
CA ARG A 16 6.05 3.68 8.45
C ARG A 16 6.91 3.93 7.21
N PRO A 17 7.24 5.19 6.89
CA PRO A 17 8.22 5.49 5.86
C PRO A 17 9.62 5.01 6.26
N LEU A 18 10.42 4.61 5.28
CA LEU A 18 11.84 4.29 5.48
C LEU A 18 12.58 5.52 6.05
N GLY A 19 13.20 5.35 7.22
CA GLY A 19 14.02 6.41 7.83
C GLY A 19 15.33 6.63 7.06
N SER A 20 15.87 7.86 7.10
CA SER A 20 17.18 8.18 6.53
C SER A 20 18.33 7.42 7.20
N ASP A 21 18.18 7.10 8.49
CA ASP A 21 19.22 6.53 9.34
C ASP A 21 19.09 5.01 9.54
N GLU A 22 18.23 4.33 8.78
CA GLU A 22 18.13 2.87 8.85
C GLU A 22 19.39 2.20 8.30
N ARG A 23 19.85 1.16 8.99
CA ARG A 23 21.05 0.41 8.58
C ARG A 23 20.78 -0.29 7.24
N ILE A 24 21.84 -0.53 6.47
CA ILE A 24 21.76 -1.17 5.14
C ILE A 24 20.90 -2.46 5.16
N PRO A 25 21.05 -3.39 6.13
CA PRO A 25 20.23 -4.60 6.16
C PRO A 25 18.73 -4.34 6.41
N GLU A 26 18.41 -3.33 7.23
CA GLU A 26 17.03 -2.92 7.52
C GLU A 26 16.40 -2.29 6.29
N ARG A 27 17.15 -1.43 5.59
CA ARG A 27 16.74 -0.84 4.31
C ARG A 27 16.46 -1.90 3.24
N ILE A 28 17.28 -2.95 3.13
CA ILE A 28 17.04 -4.04 2.17
C ILE A 28 15.76 -4.80 2.52
N LYS A 29 15.56 -5.15 3.79
CA LYS A 29 14.32 -5.81 4.26
C LYS A 29 13.09 -4.96 4.00
N TRP A 30 13.16 -3.66 4.33
CA TRP A 30 12.08 -2.72 4.08
C TRP A 30 11.77 -2.61 2.59
N ASN A 31 12.79 -2.50 1.73
CA ASN A 31 12.58 -2.41 0.28
C ASN A 31 11.91 -3.66 -0.28
N LYS A 32 12.31 -4.86 0.18
CA LYS A 32 11.69 -6.12 -0.25
C LYS A 32 10.22 -6.18 0.18
N ALA A 33 9.93 -5.95 1.46
CA ALA A 33 8.57 -5.94 1.99
C ALA A 33 7.71 -4.85 1.33
N SER A 34 8.31 -3.70 0.99
CA SER A 34 7.65 -2.60 0.28
C SER A 34 7.28 -2.98 -1.15
N TYR A 35 8.16 -3.67 -1.88
CA TYR A 35 7.87 -4.15 -3.22
C TYR A 35 6.74 -5.19 -3.23
N GLU A 36 6.79 -6.15 -2.29
CA GLU A 36 5.73 -7.15 -2.11
C GLU A 36 4.40 -6.49 -1.75
N ALA A 37 4.41 -5.52 -0.84
CA ALA A 37 3.21 -4.74 -0.49
C ALA A 37 2.65 -3.95 -1.69
N VAL A 38 3.50 -3.34 -2.53
CA VAL A 38 3.03 -2.68 -3.77
C VAL A 38 2.33 -3.68 -4.68
N ASN A 39 2.92 -4.87 -4.90
CA ASN A 39 2.32 -5.90 -5.76
C ASN A 39 0.97 -6.39 -5.22
N ILE A 40 0.83 -6.54 -3.91
CA ILE A 40 -0.46 -6.90 -3.29
C ILE A 40 -1.47 -5.78 -3.51
N ILE A 41 -1.10 -4.52 -3.28
CA ILE A 41 -1.99 -3.37 -3.52
C ILE A 41 -2.42 -3.33 -4.98
N THR A 42 -1.48 -3.36 -5.93
CA THR A 42 -1.78 -3.19 -7.36
C THR A 42 -2.62 -4.32 -7.93
N SER A 43 -2.49 -5.53 -7.41
CA SER A 43 -3.31 -6.67 -7.84
C SER A 43 -4.74 -6.64 -7.28
N HIS A 44 -5.01 -5.85 -6.22
CA HIS A 44 -6.29 -5.87 -5.51
C HIS A 44 -7.06 -4.54 -5.51
N ILE A 45 -6.48 -3.47 -6.08
CA ILE A 45 -7.21 -2.22 -6.27
C ILE A 45 -8.04 -2.25 -7.56
N CYS A 46 -9.19 -1.58 -7.54
CA CYS A 46 -10.02 -1.40 -8.73
C CYS A 46 -9.21 -0.72 -9.87
N PRO A 47 -9.39 -1.12 -11.15
CA PRO A 47 -8.66 -0.55 -12.29
C PRO A 47 -8.72 0.98 -12.40
N GLN A 48 -9.83 1.61 -11.99
CA GLN A 48 -9.95 3.07 -11.98
C GLN A 48 -9.00 3.71 -10.95
N VAL A 49 -8.90 3.14 -9.75
CA VAL A 49 -7.97 3.56 -8.68
C VAL A 49 -6.52 3.38 -9.14
N PHE A 50 -6.25 2.26 -9.83
CA PHE A 50 -4.94 1.98 -10.39
C PHE A 50 -4.46 3.10 -11.31
N ILE A 51 -5.28 3.49 -12.29
CA ILE A 51 -4.91 4.54 -13.27
C ILE A 51 -4.66 5.90 -12.61
N GLU A 52 -5.48 6.25 -11.61
CA GLU A 52 -5.38 7.55 -10.94
C GLU A 52 -4.15 7.65 -10.02
N VAL A 53 -3.83 6.57 -9.29
CA VAL A 53 -2.87 6.61 -8.18
C VAL A 53 -1.52 5.98 -8.53
N ILE A 54 -1.50 4.93 -9.37
CA ILE A 54 -0.29 4.24 -9.81
C ILE A 54 0.34 5.00 -10.98
N LYS A 55 1.22 5.94 -10.65
CA LYS A 55 2.14 6.57 -11.59
C LYS A 55 3.54 5.97 -11.40
N PRO A 56 4.40 5.86 -12.42
CA PRO A 56 5.75 5.28 -12.30
C PRO A 56 6.58 5.89 -11.17
N LYS A 57 6.37 7.18 -10.89
CA LYS A 57 7.01 7.93 -9.79
C LYS A 57 6.57 7.51 -8.38
N ASN A 58 5.42 6.85 -8.25
CA ASN A 58 4.83 6.44 -6.97
C ASN A 58 5.00 4.94 -6.68
N ILE A 59 5.36 4.13 -7.69
CA ILE A 59 5.33 2.65 -7.60
C ILE A 59 6.48 2.04 -6.78
N LYS A 60 7.41 2.87 -6.30
CA LYS A 60 8.61 2.41 -5.56
C LYS A 60 8.47 2.46 -4.03
N ASN A 61 7.36 3.00 -3.52
CA ASN A 61 7.18 3.20 -2.09
C ASN A 61 5.75 2.85 -1.68
N SER A 62 5.59 1.66 -1.07
CA SER A 62 4.31 1.13 -0.59
C SER A 62 3.62 2.07 0.42
N HIS A 63 4.37 2.70 1.32
CA HIS A 63 3.84 3.68 2.26
C HIS A 63 3.20 4.87 1.54
N LEU A 64 3.94 5.49 0.62
CA LEU A 64 3.45 6.63 -0.16
C LEU A 64 2.26 6.24 -1.04
N LEU A 65 2.30 5.04 -1.61
CA LEU A 65 1.22 4.53 -2.42
C LEU A 65 -0.06 4.35 -1.60
N CYS A 66 0.02 3.61 -0.48
CA CYS A 66 -1.10 3.39 0.42
C CYS A 66 -1.63 4.69 1.02
N SER A 67 -0.75 5.61 1.41
CA SER A 67 -1.12 6.94 1.91
C SER A 67 -1.88 7.75 0.86
N LYS A 68 -1.47 7.72 -0.42
CA LYS A 68 -2.19 8.39 -1.51
C LYS A 68 -3.54 7.76 -1.81
N ILE A 69 -3.60 6.42 -1.90
CA ILE A 69 -4.88 5.70 -2.07
C ILE A 69 -5.83 6.10 -0.94
N ASN A 70 -5.37 6.04 0.31
CA ASN A 70 -6.15 6.44 1.46
C ASN A 70 -6.51 7.93 1.40
N LYS A 71 -5.63 8.85 1.02
CA LYS A 71 -5.97 10.28 0.96
C LYS A 71 -7.03 10.59 -0.10
N GLU A 72 -6.85 10.07 -1.31
CA GLU A 72 -7.77 10.31 -2.43
C GLU A 72 -9.14 9.69 -2.14
N TYR A 73 -9.17 8.49 -1.56
CA TYR A 73 -10.40 7.72 -1.41
C TYR A 73 -11.03 7.72 -0.02
N ALA A 74 -10.27 8.02 1.05
CA ALA A 74 -10.85 8.23 2.38
C ALA A 74 -11.58 9.57 2.50
N SER A 75 -11.32 10.50 1.57
CA SER A 75 -12.08 11.76 1.41
C SER A 75 -13.46 11.53 0.78
N ARG A 76 -13.64 10.42 0.06
CA ARG A 76 -14.92 9.96 -0.46
C ARG A 76 -15.53 9.00 0.58
N ARG A 77 -16.86 8.99 0.71
CA ARG A 77 -17.64 8.33 1.80
C ARG A 77 -17.12 6.93 2.17
N ALA A 78 -17.37 6.46 3.40
CA ALA A 78 -16.90 5.15 3.90
C ALA A 78 -17.18 3.97 2.94
N VAL A 79 -18.30 4.00 2.21
CA VAL A 79 -18.68 3.05 1.16
C VAL A 79 -17.62 2.94 0.05
N ASN A 80 -17.01 4.07 -0.33
CA ASN A 80 -15.98 4.11 -1.36
C ASN A 80 -14.66 3.50 -0.87
N ARG A 81 -14.41 3.45 0.45
CA ARG A 81 -13.24 2.76 1.00
C ARG A 81 -13.34 1.24 0.79
N GLY A 82 -14.53 0.68 0.95
CA GLY A 82 -14.81 -0.73 0.63
C GLY A 82 -14.76 -1.03 -0.87
N GLN A 83 -15.17 -0.09 -1.74
CA GLN A 83 -15.06 -0.25 -3.19
C GLN A 83 -13.63 -0.13 -3.74
N VAL A 84 -12.74 0.57 -3.03
CA VAL A 84 -11.35 0.81 -3.46
C VAL A 84 -10.47 -0.40 -3.19
N TRP A 85 -10.67 -0.99 -2.02
CA TRP A 85 -10.05 -2.23 -1.61
C TRP A 85 -11.06 -3.34 -1.85
N MET A 86 -11.08 -3.92 -3.06
CA MET A 86 -12.05 -4.94 -3.50
C MET A 86 -12.45 -5.89 -2.36
N ASP A 87 -13.54 -5.59 -1.65
CA ASP A 87 -14.12 -6.34 -0.52
C ASP A 87 -13.15 -6.74 0.62
N TRP A 88 -12.52 -5.78 1.29
CA TRP A 88 -11.62 -6.06 2.44
C TRP A 88 -12.12 -5.66 3.84
N ILE A 89 -13.27 -5.00 3.97
CA ILE A 89 -13.84 -4.67 5.28
C ILE A 89 -15.20 -5.34 5.40
N ASP A 90 -15.17 -6.63 5.75
CA ASP A 90 -16.19 -7.31 6.53
C ASP A 90 -15.49 -8.17 7.59
#